data_AF-A0A1C5NJR9-F1
#
_entry.id   AF-A0A1C5NJR9-F1
#
_cell.length_a   1.000
_cell.length_b   1.000
_cell.length_c   1.000
_cell.angle_alpha   90.00
_cell.angle_beta   90.00
_cell.angle_gamma   90.00
#
_symmetry.space_group_name_H-M   'P 1'
#
loop_
_entity.id
_entity.type
_entity.pdbx_description
1 polymer ?
#
loop_
_entity_poly.entity_id
_entity_poly.type
_entity_poly.pdbx_seq_one_letter_code
_entity_poly.pdbx_strand_id
1 'polypeptide(L)'
;MDYIYKDDKNKWIVVIDPQGQISFNQSVYQNPRLKDKNLIVILTENISSQYLETLKSLNISYLFTGKDEIDLRLVLEKLYDLFSIKKLLLQGGGITNTYFIKEDLIDEFSLVVSPVASGEEKQPNIFEDCHEYIGQTFDLKQSYLLMKSGLYLKYVRK
;
A
#
# COMPACT_ATOMS: atom_id res chain seq x y z
N MET A 1 -21.13 -5.21 2.28
CA MET A 1 -21.15 -3.76 2.60
C MET A 1 -19.92 -3.42 3.40
N ASP A 2 -19.32 -2.26 3.12
CA ASP A 2 -18.14 -1.76 3.82
C ASP A 2 -18.42 -1.56 5.33
N TYR A 3 -17.37 -1.61 6.13
CA TYR A 3 -17.42 -1.30 7.56
C TYR A 3 -16.40 -0.24 7.91
N ILE A 4 -16.86 0.85 8.53
CA ILE A 4 -16.03 1.99 8.91
C ILE A 4 -16.11 2.13 10.43
N TYR A 5 -14.98 1.86 11.08
CA TYR A 5 -14.78 2.23 12.47
C TYR A 5 -14.29 3.69 12.54
N LYS A 6 -14.92 4.50 13.38
CA LYS A 6 -14.57 5.90 13.59
C LYS A 6 -14.04 6.10 15.00
N ASP A 7 -12.85 6.69 15.10
CA ASP A 7 -12.29 7.26 16.33
C ASP A 7 -11.68 8.64 16.03
N ASP A 8 -10.98 9.22 17.01
CA ASP A 8 -10.38 10.55 16.86
C ASP A 8 -9.06 10.56 16.05
N LYS A 9 -8.55 9.40 15.62
CA LYS A 9 -7.30 9.33 14.85
C LYS A 9 -7.58 9.64 13.38
N ASN A 10 -6.69 10.45 12.81
CA ASN A 10 -6.75 10.88 11.41
C ASN A 10 -5.56 10.35 10.57
N LYS A 11 -4.89 9.31 11.06
CA LYS A 11 -3.78 8.64 10.37
C LYS A 11 -4.13 7.19 10.15
N TRP A 12 -3.68 6.65 9.02
CA TRP A 12 -4.13 5.34 8.55
C TRP A 12 -2.93 4.48 8.13
N ILE A 13 -3.06 3.18 8.35
CA ILE A 13 -2.35 2.15 7.61
C ILE A 13 -3.41 1.45 6.77
N VAL A 14 -3.16 1.36 5.47
CA VAL A 14 -4.01 0.62 4.55
C VAL A 14 -3.30 -0.68 4.20
N VAL A 15 -3.99 -1.80 4.35
CA VAL A 15 -3.50 -3.14 4.01
C VAL A 15 -4.36 -3.70 2.90
N ILE A 16 -3.73 -4.16 1.82
CA ILE A 16 -4.40 -4.85 0.73
C ILE A 16 -4.32 -6.34 1.03
N ASP A 17 -5.46 -6.96 1.36
CA ASP A 17 -5.57 -8.39 1.70
C ASP A 17 -6.76 -8.99 0.92
N PRO A 18 -6.65 -9.14 -0.41
CA PRO A 18 -7.80 -9.41 -1.27
C PRO A 18 -8.62 -10.62 -0.82
N GLN A 19 -7.96 -11.63 -0.26
CA GLN A 19 -8.53 -12.92 0.13
C GLN A 19 -8.68 -13.09 1.65
N GLY A 20 -8.45 -12.04 2.46
CA GLY A 20 -8.62 -12.09 3.91
C GLY A 20 -7.70 -13.10 4.60
N GLN A 21 -6.45 -13.21 4.16
CA GLN A 21 -5.49 -14.20 4.64
C GLN A 21 -4.72 -13.74 5.88
N ILE A 22 -4.67 -12.45 6.16
CA ILE A 22 -3.92 -11.92 7.29
C ILE A 22 -4.70 -12.17 8.58
N SER A 23 -4.13 -12.98 9.47
CA SER A 23 -4.72 -13.23 10.78
C SER A 23 -4.51 -12.02 11.72
N PHE A 24 -5.58 -11.28 11.96
CA PHE A 24 -5.59 -10.18 12.92
C PHE A 24 -6.04 -10.64 14.30
N ASN A 25 -5.41 -10.10 15.33
CA ASN A 25 -5.83 -10.22 16.72
C ASN A 25 -5.39 -8.97 17.51
N GLN A 26 -5.70 -8.90 18.80
CA GLN A 26 -5.40 -7.74 19.65
C GLN A 26 -3.92 -7.31 19.65
N SER A 27 -2.97 -8.22 19.40
CA SER A 27 -1.55 -7.88 19.34
C SER A 27 -1.19 -6.99 18.15
N VAL A 28 -2.07 -6.84 17.15
CA VAL A 28 -1.85 -5.94 16.02
C VAL A 28 -1.55 -4.51 16.48
N TYR A 29 -2.18 -4.07 17.58
CA TYR A 29 -1.99 -2.74 18.16
C TYR A 29 -0.67 -2.57 18.93
N GLN A 30 0.08 -3.65 19.15
CA GLN A 30 1.44 -3.60 19.70
C GLN A 30 2.47 -3.24 18.62
N ASN A 31 2.10 -3.30 17.33
CA ASN A 31 2.99 -2.92 16.24
C ASN A 31 3.28 -1.41 16.28
N PRO A 32 4.56 -0.99 16.43
CA PRO A 32 4.92 0.42 16.49
C PRO A 32 4.47 1.24 15.28
N ARG A 33 4.31 0.60 14.11
CA ARG A 33 3.82 1.27 12.89
C ARG A 33 2.37 1.75 13.02
N LEU A 34 1.56 1.06 13.82
CA LEU A 34 0.15 1.40 14.08
C LEU A 34 -0.04 2.36 15.25
N LYS A 35 1.04 2.76 15.93
CA LYS A 35 0.97 3.79 16.96
C LYS A 35 0.32 5.06 16.38
N ASP A 36 -0.76 5.50 17.03
CA ASP A 36 -1.57 6.66 16.68
C ASP A 36 -2.20 6.60 15.27
N LYS A 37 -2.40 5.39 14.73
CA LYS A 37 -3.06 5.17 13.43
C LYS A 37 -4.20 4.16 13.55
N ASN A 38 -5.14 4.27 12.63
CA ASN A 38 -6.16 3.27 12.38
C ASN A 38 -5.73 2.34 11.25
N LEU A 39 -6.35 1.16 11.22
CA LEU A 39 -6.15 0.16 10.18
C LEU A 39 -7.38 0.11 9.27
N ILE A 40 -7.13 0.11 7.96
CA ILE A 40 -8.12 -0.15 6.92
C ILE A 40 -7.64 -1.37 6.14
N VAL A 41 -8.50 -2.37 6.00
CA VAL A 41 -8.23 -3.56 5.20
C VAL A 41 -9.04 -3.50 3.91
N ILE A 42 -8.36 -3.61 2.78
CA ILE A 42 -8.95 -3.65 1.44
C ILE A 42 -9.13 -5.11 1.05
N LEU A 43 -10.37 -5.48 0.70
CA LEU A 43 -10.82 -6.85 0.46
C LEU A 43 -11.54 -6.96 -0.89
N THR A 44 -11.58 -8.17 -1.46
CA THR A 44 -12.59 -8.52 -2.47
C THR A 44 -13.88 -8.99 -1.78
N GLU A 45 -14.96 -9.16 -2.53
CA GLU A 45 -16.27 -9.48 -1.94
C GLU A 45 -16.37 -10.91 -1.37
N ASN A 46 -15.51 -11.83 -1.82
CA ASN A 46 -15.57 -13.23 -1.40
C ASN A 46 -14.79 -13.50 -0.11
N ILE A 47 -15.29 -12.98 1.02
CA ILE A 47 -14.65 -13.10 2.33
C ILE A 47 -15.60 -13.75 3.33
N SER A 48 -15.06 -14.65 4.16
CA SER A 48 -15.85 -15.33 5.18
C SER A 48 -16.43 -14.33 6.19
N SER A 49 -17.68 -14.57 6.60
CA SER A 49 -18.31 -13.78 7.67
C SER A 49 -17.50 -13.80 8.97
N GLN A 50 -16.88 -14.93 9.30
CA GLN A 50 -16.03 -15.08 10.48
C GLN A 50 -14.83 -14.11 10.47
N TYR A 51 -14.19 -13.93 9.32
CA TYR A 51 -13.09 -12.98 9.17
C TYR A 51 -13.58 -11.53 9.34
N LEU A 52 -14.71 -11.19 8.71
CA LEU A 52 -15.30 -9.85 8.85
C LEU A 52 -15.70 -9.53 10.29
N GLU A 53 -16.28 -10.50 11.01
CA GLU A 53 -16.60 -10.33 12.44
C GLU A 53 -15.34 -10.19 13.29
N THR A 54 -14.25 -10.87 12.93
CA THR A 54 -12.95 -10.68 13.58
C THR A 54 -12.47 -9.24 13.41
N LEU A 55 -12.49 -8.69 12.18
CA LEU A 55 -12.10 -7.30 11.94
C LEU A 55 -12.96 -6.30 12.71
N LYS A 56 -14.29 -6.48 12.72
CA LYS A 56 -15.22 -5.63 13.49
C LYS A 56 -14.93 -5.69 14.99
N SER A 57 -14.70 -6.88 15.54
CA SER A 57 -14.40 -7.06 16.97
C SER A 57 -13.10 -6.36 17.40
N LEU A 58 -12.20 -6.16 16.43
CA LEU A 58 -10.93 -5.45 16.61
C LEU A 58 -11.02 -3.97 16.23
N ASN A 59 -12.20 -3.44 15.87
CA ASN A 59 -12.38 -2.06 15.40
C ASN A 59 -11.54 -1.72 14.15
N ILE A 60 -11.32 -2.70 13.27
CA ILE A 60 -10.59 -2.52 12.02
C ILE A 60 -11.60 -2.23 10.91
N SER A 61 -11.44 -1.11 10.21
CA SER A 61 -12.27 -0.79 9.05
C SER A 61 -11.94 -1.72 7.89
N TYR A 62 -12.94 -2.09 7.08
CA TYR A 62 -12.69 -2.80 5.83
C TYR A 62 -13.54 -2.26 4.68
N LEU A 63 -12.96 -2.30 3.49
CA LEU A 63 -13.58 -1.86 2.24
C LEU A 63 -13.57 -3.00 1.23
N PHE A 64 -14.71 -3.24 0.58
CA PHE A 64 -14.80 -4.12 -0.58
C PHE A 64 -14.53 -3.32 -1.85
N THR A 65 -13.54 -3.71 -2.64
CA THR A 65 -13.14 -2.95 -3.84
C THR A 65 -12.97 -3.88 -5.03
N GLY A 66 -14.01 -4.62 -5.35
CA GLY A 66 -14.05 -5.57 -6.46
C GLY A 66 -14.48 -6.96 -6.02
N LYS A 67 -15.05 -7.72 -6.96
CA LYS A 67 -15.66 -9.01 -6.67
C LYS A 67 -14.62 -10.12 -6.47
N ASP A 68 -13.73 -10.26 -7.45
CA ASP A 68 -12.72 -11.32 -7.51
C ASP A 68 -11.29 -10.76 -7.46
N GLU A 69 -11.08 -9.56 -7.99
CA GLU A 69 -9.82 -8.82 -7.99
C GLU A 69 -10.01 -7.41 -7.41
N ILE A 70 -8.92 -6.80 -6.93
CA ILE A 70 -8.94 -5.43 -6.41
C ILE A 70 -8.93 -4.43 -7.56
N ASP A 71 -9.92 -3.54 -7.57
CA ASP A 71 -9.93 -2.31 -8.37
C ASP A 71 -9.23 -1.20 -7.59
N LEU A 72 -7.99 -0.86 -7.98
CA LEU A 72 -7.20 0.14 -7.28
C LEU A 72 -7.78 1.55 -7.39
N ARG A 73 -8.46 1.89 -8.48
CA ARG A 73 -9.12 3.20 -8.61
C ARG A 73 -10.24 3.33 -7.59
N LEU A 74 -11.07 2.30 -7.45
CA LEU A 74 -12.12 2.26 -6.45
C LEU A 74 -11.55 2.29 -5.02
N VAL A 75 -10.39 1.66 -4.77
CA VAL A 75 -9.67 1.81 -3.49
C VAL A 75 -9.36 3.28 -3.22
N LEU A 76 -8.72 3.96 -4.16
CA LEU A 76 -8.32 5.36 -4.00
C LEU A 76 -9.53 6.30 -3.81
N GLU A 77 -10.60 6.10 -4.58
CA GLU A 77 -11.86 6.83 -4.45
C GLU A 77 -12.47 6.66 -3.06
N LYS A 78 -12.62 5.42 -2.58
CA LYS A 78 -13.17 5.15 -1.24
C LYS A 78 -12.29 5.71 -0.13
N LEU A 79 -10.97 5.61 -0.24
CA LEU A 79 -10.04 6.18 0.75
C LEU A 79 -10.16 7.71 0.80
N TYR A 80 -10.38 8.36 -0.34
CA TYR A 80 -10.63 9.79 -0.40
C TYR A 80 -12.00 10.15 0.20
N ASP A 81 -13.08 9.54 -0.27
CA ASP A 81 -14.45 9.92 0.09
C ASP A 81 -14.80 9.59 1.55
N LEU A 82 -14.37 8.42 2.03
CA LEU A 82 -14.77 7.91 3.35
C LEU A 82 -13.82 8.35 4.47
N PHE A 83 -12.55 8.57 4.14
CA PHE A 83 -11.49 8.85 5.13
C PHE A 83 -10.72 10.15 4.88
N SER A 84 -11.06 10.89 3.82
CA SER A 84 -10.36 12.13 3.43
C SER A 84 -8.86 11.95 3.21
N ILE A 85 -8.43 10.75 2.79
CA ILE A 85 -7.02 10.45 2.53
C ILE A 85 -6.65 11.00 1.15
N LYS A 86 -5.84 12.07 1.14
CA LYS A 86 -5.41 12.75 -0.09
C LYS A 86 -4.02 12.35 -0.59
N LYS A 87 -3.22 11.72 0.28
CA LYS A 87 -1.85 11.31 0.00
C LYS A 87 -1.62 9.94 0.61
N LEU A 88 -1.13 9.02 -0.21
CA LEU A 88 -0.77 7.68 0.21
C LEU A 88 0.73 7.50 0.02
N LEU A 89 1.38 6.96 1.06
CA LEU A 89 2.73 6.44 0.93
C LEU A 89 2.62 4.95 0.62
N LEU A 90 2.91 4.59 -0.63
CA LEU A 90 2.98 3.19 -1.04
C LEU A 90 4.29 2.58 -0.51
N GLN A 91 4.20 1.82 0.58
CA GLN A 91 5.33 1.11 1.19
C GLN A 91 5.48 -0.33 0.69
N GLY A 92 4.71 -0.73 -0.33
CA GLY A 92 4.52 -2.12 -0.74
C GLY A 92 5.77 -2.81 -1.30
N GLY A 93 5.62 -4.11 -1.55
CA GLY A 93 6.60 -4.91 -2.29
C GLY A 93 6.46 -4.73 -3.81
N GLY A 94 7.33 -5.38 -4.58
CA GLY A 94 7.37 -5.22 -6.03
C GLY A 94 6.05 -5.55 -6.72
N ILE A 95 5.28 -6.51 -6.20
CA ILE A 95 3.97 -6.88 -6.73
C ILE A 95 2.98 -5.70 -6.63
N THR A 96 2.81 -5.13 -5.43
CA THR A 96 1.88 -4.00 -5.23
C THR A 96 2.28 -2.82 -6.09
N ASN A 97 3.58 -2.50 -6.15
CA ASN A 97 4.08 -1.44 -7.00
C ASN A 97 3.74 -1.68 -8.47
N THR A 98 3.83 -2.92 -8.96
CA THR A 98 3.47 -3.31 -10.34
C THR A 98 2.00 -3.00 -10.66
N TYR A 99 1.06 -3.34 -9.77
CA TYR A 99 -0.35 -3.03 -10.01
C TYR A 99 -0.60 -1.52 -10.10
N PHE A 100 -0.05 -0.74 -9.17
CA PHE A 100 -0.21 0.72 -9.18
C PHE A 100 0.41 1.38 -10.41
N ILE A 101 1.59 0.94 -10.85
CA ILE A 101 2.21 1.52 -12.04
C ILE A 101 1.47 1.11 -13.31
N LYS A 102 0.99 -0.13 -13.44
CA LYS A 102 0.23 -0.56 -14.63
C LYS A 102 -1.08 0.21 -14.79
N GLU A 103 -1.70 0.61 -13.68
CA GLU A 103 -2.89 1.45 -13.70
C GLU A 103 -2.62 2.96 -13.80
N ASP A 104 -1.36 3.37 -13.96
CA ASP A 104 -0.99 4.78 -14.04
C ASP A 104 -1.40 5.57 -12.78
N LEU A 105 -1.22 4.98 -11.59
CA LEU A 105 -1.63 5.54 -10.29
C LEU A 105 -0.46 6.04 -9.42
N ILE A 106 0.75 6.14 -9.96
CA ILE A 106 1.93 6.63 -9.24
C ILE A 106 2.31 8.05 -9.67
N ASP A 107 2.14 9.02 -8.77
CA ASP A 107 2.52 10.42 -9.01
C ASP A 107 4.00 10.70 -8.75
N GLU A 108 4.59 10.04 -7.75
CA GLU A 108 5.95 10.28 -7.29
C GLU A 108 6.69 8.98 -6.94
N PHE A 109 7.99 8.93 -7.23
CA PHE A 109 8.89 7.90 -6.71
C PHE A 109 9.84 8.48 -5.66
N SER A 110 10.02 7.72 -4.58
CA SER A 110 11.00 8.00 -3.52
C SER A 110 11.88 6.78 -3.35
N LEU A 111 13.08 6.81 -3.94
CA LEU A 111 14.00 5.68 -4.00
C LEU A 111 15.21 5.89 -3.09
N VAL A 112 15.60 4.81 -2.42
CA VAL A 112 16.86 4.71 -1.68
C VAL A 112 17.73 3.66 -2.35
N VAL A 113 18.89 4.07 -2.85
CA VAL A 113 19.87 3.17 -3.46
C VAL A 113 20.98 2.92 -2.45
N SER A 114 21.16 1.66 -2.09
CA SER A 114 22.27 1.21 -1.23
C SER A 114 23.50 0.90 -2.08
N PRO A 115 24.72 1.23 -1.64
CA PRO A 115 25.96 0.93 -2.36
C PRO A 115 26.37 -0.53 -2.17
N VAL A 116 25.48 -1.46 -2.51
CA VAL A 116 25.67 -2.91 -2.36
C VAL A 116 25.37 -3.58 -3.68
N ALA A 117 26.28 -4.43 -4.13
CA ALA A 117 26.04 -5.37 -5.22
C ALA A 117 25.69 -6.75 -4.61
N SER A 118 24.44 -7.18 -4.73
CA SER A 118 23.98 -8.46 -4.17
C SER A 118 24.32 -9.66 -5.08
N GLY A 119 24.19 -9.52 -6.41
CA GLY A 119 24.56 -10.56 -7.38
C GLY A 119 23.69 -11.83 -7.35
N GLU A 120 22.68 -11.90 -6.49
CA GLU A 120 21.75 -13.03 -6.39
C GLU A 120 20.86 -13.15 -7.64
N GLU A 121 20.60 -14.39 -8.07
CA GLU A 121 19.80 -14.70 -9.27
C GLU A 121 18.31 -14.32 -9.11
N LYS A 122 17.77 -14.47 -7.90
CA LYS A 122 16.37 -14.18 -7.58
C LYS A 122 16.28 -13.09 -6.53
N GLN A 123 16.22 -11.84 -6.99
CA GLN A 123 16.03 -10.68 -6.12
C GLN A 123 14.65 -10.06 -6.33
N PRO A 124 14.01 -9.56 -5.25
CA PRO A 124 12.80 -8.77 -5.37
C PRO A 124 13.12 -7.48 -6.16
N ASN A 125 12.28 -7.16 -7.12
CA ASN A 125 12.40 -5.94 -7.93
C ASN A 125 11.47 -4.85 -7.41
N ILE A 126 11.74 -3.59 -7.77
CA ILE A 126 10.83 -2.47 -7.46
C ILE A 126 9.45 -2.72 -8.08
N PHE A 127 9.41 -3.38 -9.24
CA PHE A 127 8.22 -3.89 -9.92
C PHE A 127 8.42 -5.38 -10.21
N GLU A 128 7.69 -6.26 -9.52
CA GLU A 128 7.75 -7.70 -9.74
C GLU A 128 6.79 -8.13 -10.85
N ASP A 129 7.14 -9.17 -11.61
CA ASP A 129 6.34 -9.75 -12.71
C ASP A 129 5.83 -8.71 -13.75
N CYS A 130 6.60 -7.64 -13.95
CA CYS A 130 6.35 -6.65 -14.99
C CYS A 130 7.16 -6.99 -16.25
N HIS A 131 6.54 -7.74 -17.17
CA HIS A 131 7.17 -8.20 -18.42
C HIS A 131 6.93 -7.27 -19.62
N GLU A 132 6.22 -6.16 -19.42
CA GLU A 132 5.86 -5.21 -20.46
C GLU A 132 6.45 -3.82 -20.16
N TYR A 133 6.70 -3.05 -21.21
CA TYR A 133 7.12 -1.66 -21.07
C TYR A 133 5.91 -0.77 -20.76
N ILE A 134 5.88 -0.16 -19.57
CA ILE A 134 4.75 0.65 -19.10
C ILE A 134 4.77 2.09 -19.65
N GLY A 135 5.89 2.57 -20.21
CA GLY A 135 5.94 3.86 -20.90
C GLY A 135 5.81 5.13 -20.03
N GLN A 136 5.53 5.01 -18.74
CA GLN A 136 5.48 6.17 -17.84
C GLN A 136 6.87 6.79 -17.64
N THR A 137 6.91 8.12 -17.61
CA THR A 137 8.14 8.89 -17.49
C THR A 137 8.07 9.87 -16.33
N PHE A 138 9.23 10.10 -15.70
CA PHE A 138 9.33 10.90 -14.49
C PHE A 138 10.52 11.84 -14.59
N ASP A 139 10.38 13.04 -14.01
CA ASP A 139 11.45 14.01 -13.84
C ASP A 139 12.11 13.85 -12.48
N LEU A 140 13.45 13.87 -12.45
CA LEU A 140 14.19 13.97 -11.21
C LEU A 140 13.90 15.35 -10.57
N LYS A 141 13.36 15.34 -9.35
CA LYS A 141 13.12 16.57 -8.58
C LYS A 141 14.13 16.78 -7.47
N GLN A 142 14.65 15.71 -6.87
CA GLN A 142 15.62 15.84 -5.79
C GLN A 142 16.56 14.64 -5.76
N SER A 143 17.84 14.90 -5.47
CA SER A 143 18.82 13.87 -5.16
C SER A 143 19.78 14.36 -4.08
N TYR A 144 20.20 13.46 -3.19
CA TYR A 144 21.25 13.74 -2.21
C TYR A 144 21.85 12.44 -1.67
N LEU A 145 23.08 12.55 -1.16
CA LEU A 145 23.75 11.44 -0.48
C LEU A 145 23.07 11.17 0.87
N LEU A 146 22.72 9.91 1.08
CA LEU A 146 22.31 9.37 2.37
C LEU A 146 23.54 8.86 3.11
N MET A 147 23.80 9.47 4.28
CA MET A 147 24.95 9.17 5.11
C MET A 147 26.26 9.32 4.32
N LYS A 148 27.03 8.25 4.13
CA LYS A 148 28.35 8.29 3.46
C LYS A 148 28.33 7.88 1.99
N SER A 149 27.36 7.05 1.58
CA SER A 149 27.43 6.38 0.28
C SER A 149 26.09 5.89 -0.28
N GLY A 150 24.99 6.01 0.48
CA GLY A 150 23.66 5.77 -0.07
C GLY A 150 23.21 6.96 -0.91
N LEU A 151 22.25 6.74 -1.79
CA LEU A 151 21.65 7.80 -2.59
C LEU A 151 20.14 7.84 -2.35
N TYR A 152 19.62 9.02 -2.06
CA TYR A 152 18.19 9.29 -2.13
C TYR A 152 17.86 9.93 -3.46
N LEU A 153 16.79 9.47 -4.11
CA LEU A 153 16.26 10.02 -5.34
C LEU A 153 14.75 10.23 -5.21
N LYS A 154 14.28 11.43 -5.55
CA LYS A 154 12.86 11.72 -5.71
C LYS A 154 12.57 12.08 -7.16
N TYR A 155 11.66 11.33 -7.77
CA TYR A 155 11.10 11.64 -9.09
C TYR A 155 9.63 11.98 -8.98
N VAL A 156 9.13 12.78 -9.91
CA VAL A 156 7.68 13.04 -10.04
C VAL A 156 7.29 12.85 -11.49
N ARG A 157 6.05 12.42 -11.71
CA ARG A 157 5.51 12.17 -13.05
C ARG A 157 5.61 13.42 -13.91
N LYS A 158 5.92 13.23 -15.20
CA LYS A 158 5.91 14.30 -16.21
C LYS A 158 4.49 14.74 -16.56
#